data_AF-A0A6C0HLH2-F1
#
_entry.id   AF-A0A6C0HLH2-F1
#
_cell.length_a   1.000
_cell.length_b   1.000
_cell.length_c   1.000
_cell.angle_alpha   90.00
_cell.angle_beta   90.00
_cell.angle_gamma   90.00
#
_symmetry.space_group_name_H-M   'P 1'
#
loop_
_entity.id
_entity.type
_entity.pdbx_description
1 polymer ?
#
loop_
_entity_poly.entity_id
_entity_poly.type
_entity_poly.pdbx_seq_one_letter_code
_entity_poly.pdbx_strand_id
1 'polypeptide(L)'
;MSQNHYDTTFHGLYEWHKNMFEKLGWMILAKSHGYHDKTNCYLKTCNRLKEALIEKLTVYTEADKKLDLEVLVKNVNILCTTANRMLKPSKAKTHKQHQ
;
A
#
# COMPACT_ATOMS: atom_id res chain seq x y z
N MET A 1 13.64 17.87 21.51
CA MET A 1 13.22 16.46 21.43
C MET A 1 13.81 15.88 20.16
N SER A 2 14.88 15.09 20.28
CA SER A 2 15.51 14.47 19.11
C SER A 2 14.56 13.40 18.57
N GLN A 3 13.98 13.63 17.39
CA GLN A 3 13.22 12.60 16.69
C GLN A 3 14.21 11.47 16.33
N ASN A 4 14.05 10.31 16.96
CA ASN A 4 14.76 9.10 16.58
C ASN A 4 14.25 8.67 15.19
N HIS A 5 14.89 9.19 14.15
CA HIS A 5 14.67 8.82 12.77
C HIS A 5 15.35 7.48 12.52
N TYR A 6 14.68 6.39 12.90
CA TYR A 6 15.15 5.06 12.51
C TYR A 6 15.06 4.96 10.99
N ASP A 7 16.23 4.97 10.34
CA ASP A 7 16.31 4.82 8.89
C ASP A 7 15.73 3.47 8.49
N THR A 8 14.73 3.47 7.59
CA THR A 8 14.08 2.22 7.19
C THR A 8 15.01 1.47 6.27
N THR A 9 15.39 0.25 6.64
CA THR A 9 16.31 -0.57 5.85
C THR A 9 15.61 -1.16 4.62
N PHE A 10 16.36 -1.47 3.57
CA PHE A 10 15.81 -2.17 2.40
C PHE A 10 15.10 -3.47 2.78
N HIS A 11 15.69 -4.26 3.69
CA HIS A 11 15.08 -5.48 4.19
C HIS A 11 13.74 -5.21 4.90
N GLY A 12 13.67 -4.17 5.74
CA GLY A 12 12.42 -3.78 6.39
C GLY A 12 11.33 -3.38 5.40
N LEU A 13 11.68 -2.66 4.34
CA LEU A 13 10.74 -2.29 3.27
C LEU A 13 10.26 -3.51 2.47
N TYR A 14 11.14 -4.46 2.20
CA TYR A 14 10.80 -5.71 1.52
C TYR A 14 9.82 -6.56 2.36
N GLU A 15 10.11 -6.76 3.65
CA GLU A 15 9.23 -7.49 4.55
C GLU A 15 7.88 -6.78 4.71
N TRP A 16 7.88 -5.45 4.74
CA TRP A 16 6.63 -4.70 4.77
C TRP A 16 5.81 -4.92 3.48
N HIS A 17 6.43 -4.86 2.30
CA HIS A 17 5.76 -5.21 1.04
C HIS A 17 5.14 -6.61 1.07
N LYS A 18 5.90 -7.62 1.50
CA LYS A 18 5.42 -9.00 1.59
C LYS A 18 4.19 -9.11 2.49
N ASN A 19 4.27 -8.52 3.69
CA ASN A 19 3.15 -8.48 4.64
C ASN A 19 1.91 -7.79 4.06
N MET A 20 2.08 -6.70 3.30
CA MET A 20 0.96 -6.03 2.65
C MET A 20 0.33 -6.91 1.57
N PHE A 21 1.14 -7.55 0.73
CA PHE A 21 0.65 -8.47 -0.31
C PHE A 21 -0.20 -9.61 0.28
N GLU A 22 0.30 -10.28 1.31
CA GLU A 22 -0.42 -11.37 1.99
C GLU A 22 -1.74 -10.87 2.64
N LYS A 23 -1.72 -9.69 3.25
CA LYS A 23 -2.89 -9.07 3.87
C LYS A 23 -4.01 -8.73 2.87
N LEU A 24 -3.72 -8.60 1.58
CA LEU A 24 -4.74 -8.28 0.58
C LEU A 24 -5.90 -9.30 0.57
N GLY A 25 -5.59 -10.60 0.69
CA GLY A 25 -6.61 -11.66 0.73
C GLY A 25 -7.60 -11.46 1.88
N TRP A 26 -7.08 -11.14 3.06
CA TRP A 26 -7.89 -10.83 4.25
C TRP A 26 -8.72 -9.56 4.07
N MET A 27 -8.20 -8.55 3.36
CA MET A 27 -8.95 -7.32 3.10
C MET A 27 -10.11 -7.50 2.12
N ILE A 28 -9.99 -8.43 1.18
CA ILE A 28 -11.10 -8.82 0.31
C ILE A 28 -12.25 -9.40 1.15
N LEU A 29 -11.94 -10.29 2.10
CA LEU A 29 -12.92 -10.82 3.05
C LEU A 29 -13.48 -9.72 3.97
N ALA A 30 -12.63 -8.82 4.47
CA ALA A 30 -13.08 -7.70 5.28
C ALA A 30 -14.07 -6.80 4.52
N LYS A 31 -13.84 -6.57 3.21
CA LYS A 31 -14.78 -5.83 2.35
C LYS A 31 -16.12 -6.54 2.25
N SER A 32 -16.15 -7.86 2.06
CA SER A 32 -17.42 -8.59 1.93
C SER A 32 -18.28 -8.55 3.20
N HIS A 33 -17.64 -8.34 4.37
CA HIS A 33 -18.30 -8.18 5.67
C HIS A 33 -18.61 -6.71 6.01
N GLY A 34 -18.34 -5.76 5.11
CA GLY A 34 -18.60 -4.33 5.35
C GLY A 34 -17.61 -3.63 6.29
N TYR A 35 -16.45 -4.23 6.57
CA TYR A 35 -15.41 -3.65 7.45
C TYR A 35 -14.58 -2.59 6.72
N HIS A 36 -15.23 -1.46 6.40
CA HIS A 36 -14.66 -0.38 5.62
C HIS A 36 -13.47 0.31 6.29
N ASP A 37 -13.47 0.40 7.61
CA ASP A 37 -12.36 0.95 8.42
C ASP A 37 -11.06 0.17 8.18
N LYS A 38 -11.14 -1.17 8.20
CA LYS A 38 -10.00 -2.07 7.96
C LYS A 38 -9.48 -1.91 6.55
N THR A 39 -10.36 -1.92 5.55
CA THR A 39 -9.96 -1.76 4.15
C THR A 39 -9.35 -0.39 3.88
N ASN A 40 -9.89 0.67 4.48
CA ASN A 40 -9.35 2.02 4.34
C ASN A 40 -7.98 2.18 5.04
N CYS A 41 -7.84 1.59 6.23
CA CYS A 41 -6.57 1.57 6.95
C CYS A 41 -5.49 0.83 6.13
N TYR A 42 -5.82 -0.33 5.58
CA TYR A 42 -4.93 -1.08 4.71
C TYR A 42 -4.49 -0.27 3.47
N LEU A 43 -5.42 0.38 2.76
CA LEU A 43 -5.09 1.22 1.61
C LEU A 43 -4.14 2.37 1.98
N LYS A 44 -4.35 3.01 3.13
CA LYS A 44 -3.44 4.06 3.64
C LYS A 44 -2.04 3.49 3.91
N THR A 45 -1.95 2.31 4.51
CA THR A 45 -0.67 1.64 4.78
C THR A 45 0.07 1.28 3.49
N CYS A 46 -0.63 0.81 2.45
CA CYS A 46 0.00 0.56 1.14
C CYS A 46 0.61 1.84 0.54
N ASN A 47 -0.09 2.98 0.65
CA ASN A 47 0.45 4.26 0.18
C ASN A 47 1.68 4.70 0.99
N ARG A 48 1.66 4.54 2.31
CA ARG A 48 2.83 4.85 3.16
C ARG A 48 4.06 4.01 2.80
N LEU A 49 3.87 2.71 2.52
CA LEU A 49 4.95 1.85 2.04
C LEU A 49 5.50 2.36 0.70
N LYS A 50 4.63 2.75 -0.24
CA LYS A 50 5.04 3.33 -1.51
C LYS A 50 5.88 4.61 -1.31
N GLU A 51 5.42 5.50 -0.45
CA GLU A 51 6.13 6.76 -0.13
C GLU A 51 7.51 6.48 0.48
N ALA A 52 7.60 5.56 1.45
CA ALA A 52 8.86 5.18 2.07
C ALA A 52 9.85 4.56 1.07
N LEU A 53 9.37 3.77 0.11
CA LEU A 53 10.22 3.21 -0.95
C LEU A 53 10.73 4.28 -1.92
N ILE A 54 9.88 5.25 -2.29
CA ILE A 54 10.26 6.37 -3.16
C ILE A 54 11.29 7.25 -2.47
N GLU A 55 11.08 7.57 -1.19
CA GLU A 55 12.04 8.31 -0.38
C GLU A 55 13.38 7.57 -0.29
N LYS A 56 13.34 6.26 -0.04
CA LYS A 56 14.57 5.47 0.00
C LYS A 56 15.30 5.45 -1.35
N LEU A 57 14.56 5.47 -2.46
CA LEU A 57 15.11 5.46 -3.81
C LEU A 57 15.92 6.72 -4.14
N THR A 58 15.57 7.87 -3.56
CA THR A 58 16.33 9.12 -3.76
C THR A 58 17.67 9.11 -3.02
N VAL A 59 17.82 8.27 -1.99
CA VAL A 59 19.01 8.20 -1.13
C VAL A 59 20.05 7.18 -1.64
N TYR A 60 19.62 6.11 -2.33
CA TYR A 60 20.53 5.08 -2.84
C TYR A 60 21.35 5.57 -4.05
N THR A 61 22.68 5.50 -3.93
CA THR A 61 23.64 5.84 -4.99
C THR A 61 24.17 4.62 -5.75
N GLU A 62 24.15 3.44 -5.13
CA GLU A 62 24.59 2.18 -5.74
C GLU A 62 23.58 1.69 -6.80
N ALA A 63 24.06 1.48 -8.03
CA ALA A 63 23.22 1.16 -9.18
C ALA A 63 22.38 -0.11 -9.01
N ASP A 64 22.97 -1.19 -8.49
CA ASP A 64 22.27 -2.48 -8.34
C ASP A 64 21.15 -2.39 -7.29
N LYS A 65 21.46 -1.83 -6.11
CA LYS A 65 20.46 -1.61 -5.05
C LYS A 65 19.34 -0.68 -5.49
N LYS A 66 19.65 0.30 -6.34
CA LYS A 66 18.67 1.20 -6.93
C LYS A 66 17.74 0.45 -7.87
N LEU A 67 18.26 -0.43 -8.72
CA LEU A 67 17.46 -1.25 -9.63
C LEU A 67 16.49 -2.16 -8.86
N ASP A 68 16.99 -2.86 -7.84
CA ASP A 68 16.14 -3.71 -6.98
C ASP A 68 15.03 -2.91 -6.31
N LEU A 69 15.34 -1.71 -5.83
CA LEU A 69 14.38 -0.82 -5.20
C LEU A 69 13.35 -0.27 -6.19
N GLU A 70 13.75 0.04 -7.43
CA GLU A 70 12.84 0.43 -8.51
C GLU A 70 11.85 -0.70 -8.84
N VAL A 71 12.32 -1.94 -8.88
CA VAL A 71 11.45 -3.12 -9.06
C VAL A 71 10.47 -3.24 -7.89
N LEU A 72 10.93 -3.05 -6.66
CA LEU A 72 10.07 -3.10 -5.48
C LEU A 72 9.01 -1.96 -5.48
N VAL A 73 9.38 -0.74 -5.90
CA VAL A 73 8.44 0.37 -6.10
C VAL A 73 7.38 0.01 -7.15
N LYS A 74 7.76 -0.60 -8.27
CA LYS A 74 6.82 -1.07 -9.30
C LYS A 74 5.85 -2.11 -8.74
N ASN A 75 6.35 -3.09 -7.98
CA ASN A 75 5.52 -4.11 -7.34
C ASN A 75 4.51 -3.51 -6.36
N VAL A 76 4.94 -2.58 -5.51
CA VAL A 76 4.05 -1.87 -4.59
C VAL A 76 3.03 -1.01 -5.33
N ASN A 77 3.38 -0.37 -6.45
CA ASN A 77 2.42 0.35 -7.29
C ASN A 77 1.32 -0.56 -7.85
N ILE A 78 1.69 -1.76 -8.31
CA ILE A 78 0.72 -2.76 -8.78
C ILE A 78 -0.18 -3.21 -7.63
N LEU A 79 0.39 -3.46 -6.44
CA LEU A 79 -0.36 -3.80 -5.23
C LEU A 79 -1.36 -2.70 -4.85
N CYS A 80 -0.91 -1.44 -4.78
CA CYS A 80 -1.76 -0.29 -4.50
C CYS A 80 -2.91 -0.16 -5.51
N THR A 81 -2.61 -0.29 -6.80
CA THR A 81 -3.62 -0.17 -7.86
C THR A 81 -4.67 -1.28 -7.74
N THR A 82 -4.21 -2.51 -7.53
CA THR A 82 -5.07 -3.68 -7.37
C THR A 82 -5.95 -3.57 -6.12
N ALA A 83 -5.34 -3.22 -4.98
CA ALA A 83 -6.06 -2.98 -3.74
C ALA A 83 -7.10 -1.87 -3.88
N ASN A 84 -6.78 -0.75 -4.53
CA ASN A 84 -7.73 0.33 -4.77
C ASN A 84 -8.93 -0.16 -5.59
N ARG A 85 -8.68 -0.89 -6.68
CA ARG A 85 -9.74 -1.46 -7.53
C ARG A 85 -10.62 -2.44 -6.75
N MET A 86 -10.01 -3.31 -5.95
CA MET A 86 -10.71 -4.36 -5.22
C MET A 86 -11.45 -3.85 -3.99
N LEU A 87 -10.93 -2.85 -3.29
CA LEU A 87 -11.38 -2.47 -1.96
C LEU A 87 -12.19 -1.17 -1.91
N LYS A 88 -12.02 -0.25 -2.87
CA LYS A 88 -12.82 0.99 -2.87
C LYS A 88 -14.32 0.66 -2.97
N PRO A 89 -15.16 1.36 -2.18
CA PRO A 89 -16.60 1.24 -2.32
C PRO A 89 -17.00 1.72 -3.72
N SER A 90 -17.86 0.95 -4.39
CA SER A 90 -18.47 1.40 -5.65
C SER A 90 -19.34 2.62 -5.34
N LYS A 91 -19.26 3.68 -6.15
CA LYS A 91 -20.22 4.78 -6.08
C LYS A 91 -21.58 4.21 -6.45
N ALA A 92 -22.41 3.89 -5.46
CA ALA A 92 -23.78 3.45 -5.70
C ALA A 92 -24.48 4.52 -6.56
N LYS A 93 -25.05 4.11 -7.70
CA LYS A 93 -25.98 4.95 -8.45
C LYS A 93 -27.20 5.14 -7.56
N THR A 94 -27.38 6.33 -7.02
CA THR A 94 -28.59 6.72 -6.29
C THR A 94 -29.76 6.70 -7.26
N HIS A 95 -30.46 5.57 -7.37
CA HIS A 95 -31.78 5.55 -7.98
C HIS A 95 -32.72 6.23 -6.99
N LYS A 96 -32.95 7.53 -7.18
CA LYS A 96 -34.08 8.21 -6.55
C LYS A 96 -35.35 7.58 -7.12
N GLN A 97 -36.01 6.73 -6.35
CA GLN A 97 -37.41 6.41 -6.59
C GLN A 97 -38.21 7.60 -6.06
N HIS A 98 -38.80 8.37 -6.98
CA HIS A 98 -39.89 9.28 -6.65
C HIS A 98 -41.14 8.44 -6.42
N GLN A 99 -41.69 8.54 -5.21
CA GLN A 99 -43.11 8.36 -4.93
C GLN A 99 -43.72 9.74 -4.73
#